data_AF-A0A3R7JWK6-F1
#
_entry.id   AF-A0A3R7JWK6-F1
#
_cell.length_a   1.000
_cell.length_b   1.000
_cell.length_c   1.000
_cell.angle_alpha   90.00
_cell.angle_beta   90.00
_cell.angle_gamma   90.00
#
_symmetry.space_group_name_H-M   'P 1'
#
loop_
_entity.id
_entity.type
_entity.pdbx_description
1 polymer ?
#
loop_
_entity_poly.entity_id
_entity_poly.type
_entity_poly.pdbx_seq_one_letter_code
_entity_poly.pdbx_strand_id
1 'polypeptide(L)'
;MGGSNRFTVNPFPDLVLSTDDRAQLVEIAESLVLDKFKEYQEHLNTQKYVDPECWKKYSRDGSTTMYLERTKSNPESKLPALLMVGPLPGSLNENMFGC
;
A
#
# COMPACT_ATOMS: atom_id res chain seq x y z
N MET A 1 11.44 -37.80 20.59
CA MET A 1 10.97 -37.12 19.37
C MET A 1 9.67 -36.40 19.71
N GLY A 2 9.60 -35.08 19.62
CA GLY A 2 8.38 -34.36 19.96
C GLY A 2 8.62 -32.86 19.90
N GLY A 3 8.32 -32.25 18.76
CA GLY A 3 8.49 -30.81 18.55
C GLY A 3 7.64 -30.30 17.39
N SER A 4 6.66 -29.46 17.74
CA SER A 4 6.03 -28.41 16.93
C SER A 4 5.44 -28.75 15.56
N ASN A 5 4.17 -29.14 15.54
CA ASN A 5 3.27 -28.90 14.39
C ASN A 5 1.96 -28.17 14.80
N ARG A 6 1.96 -27.53 15.98
CA ARG A 6 0.74 -26.97 16.61
C ARG A 6 0.48 -25.48 16.32
N PHE A 7 1.33 -24.85 15.51
CA PHE A 7 1.26 -23.42 15.21
C PHE A 7 1.20 -23.10 13.71
N THR A 8 1.13 -24.13 12.85
CA THR A 8 1.09 -24.02 11.38
C THR A 8 -0.31 -24.24 10.81
N VAL A 9 -1.30 -24.55 11.66
CA VAL A 9 -2.68 -24.77 11.21
C VAL A 9 -3.45 -23.46 11.35
N ASN A 10 -3.96 -22.96 10.23
CA ASN A 10 -4.86 -21.80 10.20
C ASN A 10 -6.06 -22.09 11.13
N PRO A 11 -6.27 -21.30 12.21
CA PRO A 11 -7.36 -21.55 13.16
C PRO A 11 -8.73 -21.12 12.62
N PHE A 12 -8.78 -20.52 11.43
CA PHE A 12 -10.00 -20.04 10.79
C PHE A 12 -10.50 -21.05 9.74
N PRO A 13 -11.82 -21.17 9.55
CA PRO A 13 -12.38 -21.97 8.48
C PRO A 13 -11.94 -21.44 7.12
N ASP A 14 -12.01 -22.31 6.10
CA ASP A 14 -11.71 -21.91 4.73
C ASP A 14 -12.61 -20.75 4.30
N LEU A 15 -11.99 -19.74 3.67
CA LEU A 15 -12.71 -18.60 3.13
C LEU A 15 -13.50 -19.05 1.89
N VAL A 16 -14.82 -19.15 2.03
CA VAL A 16 -15.72 -19.46 0.91
C VAL A 16 -16.35 -18.16 0.42
N LEU A 17 -15.94 -17.71 -0.77
CA LEU A 17 -16.50 -16.53 -1.44
C LEU A 17 -17.54 -16.95 -2.48
N SER A 18 -18.73 -16.36 -2.43
CA SER A 18 -19.71 -16.48 -3.50
C SER A 18 -19.22 -15.81 -4.78
N THR A 19 -19.89 -16.07 -5.91
CA THR A 19 -19.59 -15.38 -7.17
C THR A 19 -19.77 -13.86 -7.04
N ASP A 20 -20.79 -13.43 -6.30
CA ASP A 20 -21.08 -12.01 -6.10
C ASP A 20 -20.03 -11.35 -5.20
N ASP A 21 -19.57 -12.02 -4.14
CA ASP A 21 -18.49 -11.49 -3.29
C ASP A 21 -17.21 -11.30 -4.09
N ARG A 22 -16.88 -12.25 -4.98
CA ARG A 22 -15.71 -12.15 -5.85
C ARG A 22 -15.83 -10.97 -6.80
N ALA A 23 -16.99 -10.76 -7.40
CA ALA A 23 -17.24 -9.63 -8.29
C ALA A 23 -17.08 -8.30 -7.55
N GLN A 24 -17.64 -8.18 -6.34
CA GLN A 24 -17.50 -6.98 -5.50
C GLN A 24 -16.05 -6.70 -5.10
N LEU A 25 -15.27 -7.74 -4.76
CA LEU A 25 -13.85 -7.58 -4.45
C LEU A 25 -13.05 -7.07 -5.65
N VAL A 26 -13.37 -7.53 -6.87
CA VAL A 26 -12.76 -7.02 -8.10
C VAL A 26 -13.13 -5.55 -8.32
N GLU A 27 -14.40 -5.18 -8.17
CA GLU A 27 -14.85 -3.79 -8.31
C GLU A 27 -14.16 -2.85 -7.31
N ILE A 28 -14.01 -3.28 -6.06
CA ILE A 28 -13.26 -2.53 -5.03
C ILE A 28 -11.80 -2.37 -5.45
N ALA A 29 -11.16 -3.44 -5.93
CA ALA A 29 -9.77 -3.39 -6.38
C ALA A 29 -9.59 -2.43 -7.57
N GLU A 30 -10.49 -2.49 -8.55
CA GLU A 30 -10.49 -1.59 -9.71
C GLU A 30 -10.64 -0.12 -9.29
N SER A 31 -11.60 0.17 -8.40
CA SER A 31 -11.82 1.51 -7.86
C SER A 31 -10.57 2.05 -7.16
N LEU A 32 -9.96 1.26 -6.28
CA LEU A 32 -8.73 1.64 -5.58
C LEU A 32 -7.57 1.90 -6.54
N VAL A 33 -7.40 1.06 -7.56
CA VAL A 33 -6.34 1.23 -8.56
C VAL A 33 -6.55 2.50 -9.37
N LEU A 34 -7.78 2.78 -9.81
CA LEU A 34 -8.10 3.98 -10.60
C LEU A 34 -7.91 5.26 -9.79
N ASP A 35 -8.35 5.28 -8.53
CA ASP A 35 -8.16 6.42 -7.63
C ASP A 35 -6.66 6.69 -7.40
N LYS A 36 -5.87 5.64 -7.11
CA LYS A 36 -4.41 5.78 -6.93
C LYS A 36 -3.67 6.13 -8.21
N PHE A 37 -4.15 5.66 -9.36
CA PHE A 37 -3.58 6.02 -10.65
C PHE A 37 -3.76 7.52 -10.92
N LYS A 38 -4.93 8.08 -10.62
CA LYS A 38 -5.19 9.51 -10.73
C LYS A 38 -4.27 10.34 -9.83
N GLU A 39 -4.17 9.98 -8.54
CA GLU A 39 -3.24 10.64 -7.60
C GLU A 39 -1.79 10.60 -8.11
N TYR A 40 -1.37 9.46 -8.67
CA TYR A 40 -0.03 9.31 -9.25
C TYR A 40 0.20 10.20 -10.47
N GLN A 41 -0.79 10.31 -11.38
CA GLN A 41 -0.71 11.21 -12.54
C GLN A 41 -0.57 12.68 -12.11
N GLU A 42 -1.32 13.11 -11.10
CA GLU A 42 -1.20 14.46 -10.52
C GLU A 42 0.20 14.68 -9.91
N HIS A 43 0.75 13.68 -9.23
CA HIS A 43 2.12 13.73 -8.72
C HIS A 43 3.16 13.84 -9.84
N LEU A 44 2.98 13.14 -10.96
CA LEU A 44 3.86 13.30 -12.13
C LEU A 44 3.76 14.70 -12.74
N ASN A 45 2.55 15.25 -12.86
CA ASN A 45 2.32 16.59 -13.42
C ASN A 45 2.96 17.69 -12.57
N THR A 46 3.11 17.47 -11.26
CA THR A 46 3.81 18.37 -10.33
C THR A 46 5.32 18.09 -10.23
N GLN A 47 5.92 17.40 -11.20
CA GLN A 47 7.34 17.02 -11.21
C GLN A 47 7.74 16.21 -9.97
N LYS A 48 6.83 15.36 -9.47
CA LYS A 48 7.01 14.55 -8.27
C LYS A 48 7.27 15.38 -7.01
N TYR A 49 6.74 16.59 -6.95
CA TYR A 49 6.85 17.46 -5.78
C TYR A 49 6.14 16.84 -4.57
N VAL A 50 6.81 16.88 -3.42
CA VAL A 50 6.24 16.47 -2.13
C VAL A 50 6.09 17.72 -1.28
N ASP A 51 4.85 18.15 -1.07
CA ASP A 51 4.54 19.33 -0.30
C ASP A 51 4.97 19.17 1.17
N PRO A 52 5.96 19.95 1.66
CA PRO A 52 6.41 19.86 3.03
C PRO A 52 5.33 20.30 4.02
N GLU A 53 4.36 21.15 3.67
CA GLU A 53 3.29 21.53 4.61
C GLU A 53 2.39 20.33 4.91
N CYS A 54 2.09 19.53 3.88
CA CYS A 54 1.32 18.29 4.01
C CYS A 54 2.15 17.10 4.53
N TRP A 55 3.44 17.04 4.23
CA TRP A 55 4.27 15.83 4.45
C TRP A 55 5.53 16.10 5.28
N LYS A 56 5.69 15.36 6.39
CA LYS A 56 6.89 15.34 7.22
C LYS A 56 7.82 14.21 6.78
N LYS A 57 8.98 14.53 6.20
CA LYS A 57 10.06 13.54 6.03
C LYS A 57 10.47 12.98 7.40
N TYR A 58 10.54 11.66 7.54
CA TYR A 58 10.95 11.03 8.80
C TYR A 58 12.03 9.95 8.65
N SER A 59 12.18 9.35 7.46
CA SER A 59 13.20 8.34 7.22
C SER A 59 13.68 8.32 5.76
N ARG A 60 14.79 7.63 5.54
CA ARG A 60 15.33 7.29 4.22
C ARG A 60 15.86 5.86 4.29
N ASP A 61 15.53 5.07 3.29
CA ASP A 61 16.07 3.72 3.10
C ASP A 61 16.61 3.61 1.68
N GLY A 62 17.93 3.42 1.55
CA GLY A 62 18.63 3.51 0.28
C GLY A 62 18.32 4.80 -0.50
N SER A 63 17.79 4.63 -1.72
CA SER A 63 17.37 5.70 -2.62
C SER A 63 15.95 6.23 -2.36
N THR A 64 15.25 5.68 -1.38
CA THR A 64 13.85 5.95 -1.12
C THR A 64 13.67 6.82 0.11
N THR A 65 12.85 7.86 0.00
CA THR A 65 12.53 8.77 1.11
C THR A 65 11.11 8.50 1.60
N MET A 66 10.95 8.39 2.93
CA MET A 66 9.67 8.14 3.59
C MET A 66 9.16 9.40 4.28
N TYR A 67 7.87 9.64 4.12
CA TYR A 67 7.14 10.79 4.64
C TYR A 67 5.92 10.32 5.43
N LEU A 68 5.63 11.05 6.49
CA LEU A 68 4.44 10.90 7.32
C LEU A 68 3.55 12.12 7.09
N GLU A 69 2.27 11.89 6.92
CA GLU A 69 1.30 12.98 6.73
C GLU A 69 1.23 13.89 7.97
N ARG A 70 1.19 15.21 7.74
CA ARG A 70 0.99 16.26 8.76
C ARG A 70 -0.48 16.66 8.84
N THR A 71 -1.04 16.98 7.68
CA THR A 71 -2.43 17.40 7.53
C THR A 71 -3.20 16.25 6.92
N LYS A 72 -4.21 15.75 7.65
CA LYS A 72 -5.01 14.62 7.18
C LYS A 72 -5.74 14.99 5.88
N SER A 73 -5.39 14.30 4.79
CA SER A 73 -6.15 14.27 3.54
C SER A 73 -7.59 13.80 3.77
N ASN A 74 -7.79 12.89 4.73
CA ASN A 74 -9.10 12.48 5.20
C ASN A 74 -9.25 12.73 6.72
N PRO A 75 -9.99 13.78 7.13
CA PRO A 75 -10.22 14.12 8.54
C PRO A 75 -10.81 12.96 9.37
N GLU A 76 -11.62 12.11 8.76
CA GLU A 76 -12.29 10.97 9.40
C GLU A 76 -11.35 9.77 9.60
N SER A 77 -10.22 9.73 8.89
CA SER A 77 -9.24 8.66 9.04
C SER A 77 -8.58 8.73 10.42
N LYS A 78 -8.61 7.63 11.15
CA LYS A 78 -7.84 7.45 12.39
C LYS A 78 -6.43 6.89 12.14
N LEU A 79 -6.12 6.54 10.89
CA LEU A 79 -4.84 5.95 10.50
C LEU A 79 -3.91 7.01 9.92
N PRO A 80 -2.60 6.97 10.27
CA PRO A 80 -1.62 7.83 9.63
C PRO A 80 -1.41 7.41 8.17
N ALA A 81 -1.32 8.38 7.26
CA ALA A 81 -0.88 8.11 5.89
C ALA A 81 0.65 8.19 5.77
N LEU A 82 1.21 7.28 4.98
CA LEU A 82 2.63 7.21 4.65
C LEU A 82 2.81 7.40 3.15
N LEU A 83 3.81 8.19 2.77
CA LEU A 83 4.23 8.36 1.39
C LEU A 83 5.68 7.95 1.24
N MET A 84 5.96 7.14 0.23
CA MET A 84 7.29 6.64 -0.08
C MET A 84 7.65 7.07 -1.51
N VAL A 85 8.75 7.81 -1.66
CA VAL A 85 9.19 8.32 -2.98
C VAL A 85 10.65 7.99 -3.21
N GLY A 86 10.92 7.29 -4.31
CA GLY A 86 12.27 6.97 -4.76
C GLY A 86 12.28 5.72 -5.64
N PRO A 87 13.40 5.42 -6.30
CA PRO A 87 13.56 4.18 -7.03
C PRO A 87 13.70 3.01 -6.05
N LEU A 88 13.02 1.90 -6.37
CA LEU A 88 13.16 0.63 -5.68
C LEU A 88 14.22 -0.25 -6.40
N PRO A 89 15.01 -1.03 -5.67
CA PRO A 89 15.94 -1.99 -6.26
C PRO A 89 15.17 -3.17 -6.90
N GLY A 90 15.72 -3.73 -7.98
CA GLY A 90 15.15 -4.90 -8.66
C GLY A 90 14.20 -4.58 -9.82
N SER A 91 13.65 -5.62 -10.42
CA SER A 91 12.66 -5.51 -11.49
C SER A 91 11.28 -5.12 -10.96
N LEU A 92 10.40 -4.66 -11.86
CA LEU A 92 9.00 -4.41 -11.49
C LEU A 92 8.33 -5.68 -10.93
N ASN A 93 8.59 -6.84 -11.53
CA ASN A 93 7.96 -8.09 -11.13
C ASN A 93 8.38 -8.51 -9.71
N GLU A 94 9.67 -8.41 -9.39
CA GLU A 94 10.20 -8.67 -8.04
C GLU A 94 9.58 -7.72 -7.00
N ASN A 95 9.44 -6.43 -7.33
CA ASN A 95 8.84 -5.45 -6.42
C ASN A 95 7.32 -5.64 -6.23
N MET A 96 6.62 -6.14 -7.25
CA MET A 96 5.15 -6.31 -7.22
C MET A 96 4.72 -7.63 -6.60
N PHE A 97 5.46 -8.71 -6.85
CA PHE A 97 5.04 -10.08 -6.51
C PHE A 97 5.99 -10.81 -5.55
N GLY A 98 7.15 -10.22 -5.22
CA GLY A 98 8.20 -10.87 -4.46
C GLY A 98 9.05 -11.81 -5.31
N CYS A 99 9.99 -12.49 -4.64
CA CYS A 99 10.89 -13.48 -5.22
C CYS A 99 10.29 -14.89 -5.18
#